data_AF-A0A975HJX3-F1
#
_entry.id   AF-A0A975HJX3-F1
#
_cell.length_a   1.000
_cell.length_b   1.000
_cell.length_c   1.000
_cell.angle_alpha   90.00
_cell.angle_beta   90.00
_cell.angle_gamma   90.00
#
_symmetry.space_group_name_H-M   'P 1'
#
loop_
_entity.id
_entity.type
_entity.pdbx_description
1 polymer ?
#
loop_
_entity_poly.entity_id
_entity_poly.type
_entity_poly.pdbx_seq_one_letter_code
_entity_poly.pdbx_strand_id
1 'polypeptide(L)' 'MTFNVNKEVSFLKAQSQLITRKRKKPSKLDQFSSQLRKLFAAGASKAELQRWLARKDIHVQWTTVKRWLDKNA' A
#
# COMPACT_ATOMS: atom_id res chain seq x y z
N MET A 1 -44.61 -13.14 9.67
CA MET A 1 -43.36 -12.44 9.29
C MET A 1 -42.81 -13.10 8.03
N THR A 2 -42.56 -12.34 6.97
CA THR A 2 -42.12 -12.87 5.68
C THR A 2 -40.61 -12.90 5.60
N PHE A 3 -40.05 -14.10 5.46
CA PHE A 3 -38.62 -14.30 5.22
C PHE A 3 -38.29 -13.86 3.78
N ASN A 4 -37.42 -12.87 3.62
CA ASN A 4 -37.02 -12.36 2.31
C ASN A 4 -35.72 -13.03 1.86
N VAL A 5 -35.86 -14.07 1.04
CA VAL A 5 -34.75 -14.88 0.52
C VAL A 5 -33.69 -14.04 -0.20
N ASN A 6 -34.10 -13.03 -0.98
CA ASN A 6 -33.17 -12.21 -1.75
C ASN A 6 -32.26 -11.37 -0.85
N LYS A 7 -32.83 -10.84 0.25
CA LYS A 7 -32.05 -10.09 1.25
C LYS A 7 -31.00 -11.00 1.89
N GLU A 8 -31.38 -12.22 2.27
CA GLU A 8 -30.46 -13.17 2.90
C GLU A 8 -29.32 -13.57 1.96
N VAL A 9 -29.64 -13.87 0.69
CA VAL A 9 -28.63 -14.20 -0.33
C VAL A 9 -27.65 -13.04 -0.57
N SER A 10 -28.14 -11.79 -0.60
CA SER A 10 -27.27 -10.62 -0.75
C SER A 10 -26.32 -10.44 0.44
N PHE A 11 -26.80 -10.69 1.66
CA PHE A 11 -26.01 -10.62 2.88
C PHE A 11 -24.91 -11.69 2.87
N LEU A 12 -25.25 -12.93 2.52
CA LEU A 12 -24.29 -14.04 2.41
C LEU A 12 -23.20 -13.78 1.36
N LYS A 13 -23.56 -13.19 0.21
CA LYS A 13 -22.60 -12.80 -0.83
C LYS A 13 -21.65 -11.71 -0.34
N ALA A 14 -22.17 -10.67 0.32
CA ALA A 14 -21.34 -9.61 0.89
C ALA A 14 -20.40 -10.15 1.97
N GLN A 15 -20.89 -11.05 2.82
CA GLN A 15 -20.08 -11.70 3.85
C GLN A 15 -18.96 -12.55 3.23
N SER A 16 -19.26 -13.33 2.20
CA SER A 16 -18.28 -14.14 1.47
C SER A 16 -17.17 -13.29 0.82
N GLN A 17 -17.52 -12.11 0.29
CA GLN A 17 -16.55 -11.16 -0.26
C GLN A 17 -15.61 -10.60 0.82
N LEU A 18 -16.14 -10.29 2.00
CA LEU A 18 -15.34 -9.81 3.13
C LEU A 18 -14.37 -10.88 3.64
N ILE A 19 -14.83 -12.13 3.73
CA ILE A 19 -13.99 -13.28 4.12
C ILE A 19 -12.86 -13.51 3.10
N THR A 20 -13.17 -13.42 1.81
CA THR A 20 -12.21 -13.66 0.72
C THR A 20 -11.23 -12.51 0.53
N ARG A 21 -11.48 -11.35 1.14
CA ARG A 21 -10.64 -10.15 0.99
C ARG A 21 -9.25 -10.40 1.59
N LYS A 22 -8.28 -10.72 0.73
CA LYS A 22 -6.87 -10.81 1.12
C LYS A 22 -6.41 -9.49 1.73
N ARG A 23 -5.93 -9.54 2.98
CA ARG A 23 -5.28 -8.39 3.62
C ARG A 23 -4.06 -7.98 2.78
N LYS A 24 -4.11 -6.78 2.20
CA LYS A 24 -2.94 -6.20 1.55
C LYS A 24 -1.93 -5.84 2.64
N LYS A 25 -0.78 -6.51 2.63
CA LYS A 25 0.33 -6.12 3.52
C LYS A 25 0.84 -4.74 3.05
N PRO A 26 0.96 -3.75 3.95
CA PRO A 26 1.58 -2.48 3.59
C PRO A 26 3.00 -2.72 3.10
N SER A 27 3.45 -1.89 2.16
CA SER A 27 4.84 -1.91 1.70
C SER A 27 5.75 -1.54 2.86
N LYS A 28 6.96 -2.11 2.92
CA LYS A 28 8.01 -1.65 3.86
C LYS A 28 8.33 -0.16 3.67
N LEU A 29 8.11 0.38 2.47
CA LEU A 29 8.26 1.80 2.15
C LEU A 29 7.17 2.67 2.81
N ASP A 30 5.98 2.11 3.09
CA ASP A 30 4.88 2.87 3.68
C ASP A 30 5.22 3.34 5.09
N GLN A 31 6.07 2.59 5.80
CA GLN A 31 6.63 2.96 7.10
C GLN A 31 7.43 4.28 7.03
N PHE A 32 8.09 4.56 5.90
CA PHE A 32 8.94 5.74 5.69
C PHE A 32 8.27 6.77 4.77
N SER A 33 6.96 6.66 4.55
CA SER A 33 6.21 7.47 3.60
C SER A 33 6.37 8.97 3.81
N SER A 34 6.29 9.42 5.06
CA SER A 34 6.45 10.84 5.43
C SER A 34 7.86 11.35 5.13
N GLN A 35 8.89 10.55 5.41
CA GLN A 35 10.29 10.91 5.19
C GLN A 35 10.63 10.91 3.71
N LEU A 36 10.17 9.90 2.96
CA LEU A 36 10.37 9.82 1.51
C LEU A 36 9.74 11.02 0.80
N ARG A 37 8.52 11.43 1.19
CA ARG A 37 7.85 12.62 0.66
C ARG A 37 8.63 13.90 0.97
N LYS A 38 9.10 14.08 2.20
CA LYS A 38 9.91 15.25 2.59
C LYS A 38 11.23 15.33 1.82
N LEU A 39 11.92 14.20 1.68
CA LEU A 39 13.18 14.13 0.94
C LEU A 39 12.96 14.40 -0.55
N PHE A 40 11.91 13.84 -1.14
CA PHE A 40 11.56 14.08 -2.54
C PHE A 40 11.17 15.55 -2.78
N ALA A 41 10.36 16.14 -1.89
CA ALA A 41 10.00 17.56 -1.95
C ALA A 41 11.21 18.49 -1.79
N ALA A 42 12.24 18.07 -1.05
CA ALA A 42 13.52 18.76 -0.95
C ALA A 42 14.42 18.60 -2.20
N GLY A 43 13.97 17.88 -3.23
CA GLY A 43 14.69 17.69 -4.49
C GLY A 43 15.55 16.42 -4.57
N ALA A 44 15.47 15.52 -3.59
CA ALA A 44 16.24 14.28 -3.63
C ALA A 44 15.81 13.39 -4.82
N SER A 45 16.78 12.86 -5.55
CA SER A 45 16.54 11.95 -6.65
C SER A 45 16.11 10.56 -6.16
N LYS A 46 15.45 9.80 -7.05
CA LYS A 46 14.96 8.44 -6.76
C LYS A 46 16.08 7.47 -6.33
N ALA A 47 17.30 7.66 -6.87
CA ALA A 47 18.48 6.88 -6.50
C ALA A 47 19.05 7.27 -5.13
N GLU A 48 18.94 8.54 -4.74
CA GLU A 48 19.34 9.00 -3.40
C GLU A 48 18.38 8.51 -2.33
N LEU A 49 17.08 8.49 -2.62
CA LEU A 49 16.07 7.88 -1.75
C LEU A 49 16.35 6.38 -1.55
N GLN A 50 16.76 5.66 -2.60
CA GLN A 50 17.17 4.27 -2.49
C GLN A 50 18.42 4.10 -1.60
N ARG A 51 19.46 4.95 -1.76
CA ARG A 51 20.63 4.97 -0.88
C ARG A 51 20.27 5.29 0.56
N TRP A 52 19.33 6.20 0.78
CA TRP A 52 18.83 6.55 2.11
C TRP A 52 18.07 5.39 2.77
N LEU A 53 17.26 4.65 2.00
CA LEU A 53 16.58 3.44 2.47
C LEU A 53 17.54 2.31 2.83
N ALA A 54 18.62 2.13 2.06
CA ALA A 54 19.64 1.13 2.36
C ALA A 54 20.31 1.39 3.73
N ARG A 55 20.51 2.66 4.13
CA ARG A 55 21.00 3.01 5.48
C ARG A 55 20.02 2.66 6.61
N LYS A 56 18.75 2.45 6.28
CA LYS A 56 17.68 2.02 7.21
C LYS A 56 17.41 0.51 7.11
N ASP A 57 18.35 -0.24 6.54
CA ASP A 57 18.24 -1.69 6.30
C ASP A 57 17.17 -2.09 5.27
N ILE A 58 16.65 -1.13 4.50
CA ILE A 58 15.69 -1.39 3.42
C ILE A 58 16.41 -1.43 2.09
N HIS A 59 16.71 -2.65 1.67
CA HIS A 59 17.32 -2.95 0.39
C HIS A 59 16.25 -3.14 -0.67
N VAL A 60 16.00 -2.10 -1.47
CA VAL A 60 15.06 -2.13 -2.61
C VAL A 60 15.72 -1.57 -3.85
N GLN A 61 15.24 -2.00 -5.02
CA GLN A 61 15.67 -1.43 -6.30
C GLN A 61 15.11 -0.01 -6.46
N TRP A 62 15.87 0.87 -7.13
CA TRP A 62 15.43 2.25 -7.39
C TRP A 62 14.11 2.31 -8.17
N THR A 63 13.82 1.32 -9.01
CA THR A 63 12.53 1.17 -9.72
C THR A 63 11.36 0.94 -8.77
N THR A 64 11.59 0.29 -7.63
CA THR A 64 10.58 0.10 -6.58
C THR A 64 10.26 1.43 -5.91
N VAL A 65 11.29 2.24 -5.62
CA VAL A 65 11.13 3.60 -5.09
C VAL A 65 10.40 4.48 -6.10
N LYS A 66 10.78 4.42 -7.39
CA LYS A 66 10.06 5.10 -8.48
C LYS A 66 8.58 4.71 -8.50
N ARG A 67 8.26 3.42 -8.58
CA ARG A 67 6.87 2.95 -8.64
C ARG A 67 6.07 3.34 -7.39
N TRP A 68 6.73 3.34 -6.24
CA TRP A 68 6.10 3.77 -4.99
C TRP A 68 5.81 5.27 -5.00
N LEU A 69 6.75 6.10 -5.46
CA LEU A 69 6.53 7.54 -5.63
C LEU A 69 5.46 7.82 -6.68
N ASP A 70 5.50 7.21 -7.85
CA ASP A 70 4.49 7.43 -8.90
C ASP A 70 3.05 7.09 -8.41
N LYS A 71 2.92 6.24 -7.38
CA LYS A 71 1.64 5.87 -6.75
C LYS A 71 1.28 6.74 -5.53
N ASN A 72 2.26 7.29 -4.81
CA ASN A 72 2.07 7.90 -3.48
C ASN A 72 2.67 9.31 -3.33
N ALA A 73 3.29 9.88 -4.37
CA ALA A 73 3.79 11.25 -4.40
C ALA A 73 2.64 12.25 -4.31
#